data_AF-A0A7L6BHM1-F1
#
_entry.id   AF-A0A7L6BHM1-F1
#
_cell.length_a   1.000
_cell.length_b   1.000
_cell.length_c   1.000
_cell.angle_alpha   90.00
_cell.angle_beta   90.00
_cell.angle_gamma   90.00
#
_symmetry.space_group_name_H-M   'P 1'
#
loop_
_entity.id
_entity.type
_entity.pdbx_description
1 polymer ?
#
loop_
_entity_poly.entity_id
_entity_poly.type
_entity_poly.pdbx_seq_one_letter_code
_entity_poly.pdbx_strand_id
1 'polypeptide(L)'
;MIANFRDQGVKAYRAAKLLHRSLETVYRVYRFLAAGHTLQEYYQHYRENKAHCGRKAIQLPTDEVTYIKAKVAQGWTPDTVLCLRLPSDSTSQWTPLSSAHGSDYYGP
;
A
#
# COMPACT_ATOMS: atom_id res chain seq x y z
N MET A 1 15.98 4.79 -17.71
CA MET A 1 15.38 3.50 -17.30
C MET A 1 16.50 2.50 -16.98
N ILE A 2 16.34 1.55 -16.05
CA ILE A 2 17.43 0.64 -15.60
C ILE A 2 18.07 -0.13 -16.76
N ALA A 3 17.26 -0.57 -17.74
CA ALA A 3 17.73 -1.34 -18.88
C ALA A 3 18.76 -0.59 -19.75
N ASN A 4 18.62 0.73 -19.92
CA ASN A 4 19.58 1.53 -20.71
C ASN A 4 20.99 1.48 -20.12
N PHE A 5 21.12 1.46 -18.79
CA PHE A 5 22.43 1.37 -18.13
C PHE A 5 23.10 0.02 -18.37
N ARG A 6 22.30 -1.05 -18.50
CA ARG A 6 22.82 -2.39 -18.85
C ARG A 6 23.35 -2.41 -20.27
N ASP A 7 22.60 -1.84 -21.21
CA ASP A 7 22.99 -1.73 -22.63
C ASP A 7 24.28 -0.93 -22.80
N GLN A 8 24.45 0.12 -22.00
CA GLN A 8 25.68 0.91 -21.89
C GLN A 8 26.83 0.20 -21.14
N GLY A 9 26.66 -1.05 -20.70
CA GLY A 9 27.68 -1.83 -19.97
C GLY A 9 27.96 -1.36 -18.54
N VAL A 10 27.11 -0.51 -17.97
CA VAL A 10 27.28 0.02 -16.61
C VAL A 10 26.97 -1.07 -15.58
N LYS A 11 27.85 -1.25 -14.60
CA LYS A 11 27.67 -2.19 -13.49
C LYS A 11 26.46 -1.79 -12.61
N ALA A 12 25.72 -2.79 -12.14
CA ALA A 12 24.48 -2.60 -11.36
C ALA A 12 24.64 -1.63 -10.16
N TYR A 13 25.75 -1.70 -9.42
CA TYR A 13 25.98 -0.80 -8.29
C TYR A 13 26.16 0.67 -8.69
N ARG A 14 26.76 0.94 -9.86
CA ARG A 14 26.88 2.32 -10.39
C ARG A 14 25.54 2.81 -10.88
N ALA A 15 24.81 1.97 -11.61
CA ALA A 15 23.46 2.29 -12.07
C ALA A 15 22.51 2.60 -10.89
N ALA A 16 22.58 1.84 -9.79
CA ALA A 16 21.80 2.09 -8.59
C ALA A 16 22.08 3.47 -7.96
N LYS A 17 23.37 3.84 -7.85
CA LYS A 17 23.78 5.16 -7.35
C LYS A 17 23.30 6.30 -8.25
N LEU A 18 23.46 6.15 -9.57
CA LEU A 18 23.04 7.16 -10.55
C LEU A 18 21.51 7.32 -10.62
N LEU A 19 20.77 6.24 -10.40
CA LEU A 19 19.31 6.23 -10.44
C LEU A 19 18.65 6.54 -9.08
N HIS A 20 19.45 6.76 -8.02
CA HIS A 20 18.96 6.88 -6.64
C HIS A 20 17.97 5.74 -6.27
N ARG A 21 18.32 4.51 -6.64
CA ARG A 21 17.50 3.32 -6.41
C ARG A 21 18.24 2.29 -5.56
N SER A 22 17.47 1.41 -4.91
CA SER A 22 18.06 0.29 -4.18
C SER A 22 18.81 -0.64 -5.13
N LEU A 23 19.93 -1.15 -4.64
CA LEU A 23 20.80 -2.05 -5.38
C LEU A 23 20.04 -3.31 -5.82
N GLU A 24 19.22 -3.86 -4.94
CA GLU A 24 18.38 -5.03 -5.21
C GLU A 24 17.43 -4.82 -6.39
N THR A 25 16.79 -3.65 -6.49
CA THR A 25 15.89 -3.34 -7.62
C THR A 25 16.63 -3.42 -8.95
N VAL A 26 17.84 -2.86 -9.00
CA VAL A 26 18.67 -2.89 -10.20
C VAL A 26 19.14 -4.31 -10.51
N TYR A 27 19.58 -5.07 -9.50
CA TYR A 27 20.01 -6.46 -9.69
C TYR A 27 18.89 -7.36 -10.19
N ARG A 28 17.66 -7.20 -9.67
CA ARG A 28 16.52 -8.00 -10.13
C ARG A 28 16.29 -7.82 -11.62
N VAL A 29 16.32 -6.57 -12.11
CA VAL A 29 16.20 -6.27 -13.55
C VAL A 29 17.38 -6.83 -14.33
N TYR A 30 18.62 -6.62 -13.88
CA TYR A 30 19.82 -7.11 -14.57
C TYR A 30 19.84 -8.63 -14.71
N ARG A 31 19.48 -9.36 -13.63
CA ARG A 31 19.39 -10.83 -13.63
C ARG A 31 18.30 -11.32 -14.58
N PHE A 32 17.16 -10.64 -14.60
CA PHE A 32 16.05 -11.00 -15.50
C PHE A 32 16.46 -10.82 -16.98
N LEU A 33 17.11 -9.70 -17.30
CA LEU A 33 17.65 -9.45 -18.64
C LEU A 33 18.84 -10.38 -18.99
N ALA A 34 19.61 -10.83 -18.00
CA ALA A 34 20.70 -11.80 -18.20
C ALA A 34 20.19 -13.22 -18.50
N ALA A 35 18.98 -13.55 -18.04
CA ALA A 35 18.31 -14.81 -18.38
C ALA A 35 17.71 -14.81 -19.80
N GLY A 36 17.87 -13.73 -20.58
CA GLY A 36 17.39 -13.62 -21.95
C GLY A 36 15.98 -13.07 -22.10
N HIS A 37 15.31 -12.72 -21.00
CA HIS A 37 13.99 -12.11 -21.04
C HIS A 37 14.05 -10.63 -21.47
N THR A 38 12.94 -10.15 -21.99
CA THR A 38 12.73 -8.77 -22.41
C THR A 38 12.28 -7.89 -21.24
N LEU A 39 12.45 -6.58 -21.41
CA LEU A 39 11.98 -5.59 -20.44
C LEU A 39 10.44 -5.55 -20.34
N GLN A 40 9.76 -5.86 -21.44
CA GLN A 40 8.30 -5.91 -21.50
C GLN A 40 7.75 -7.05 -20.64
N GLU A 41 8.37 -8.24 -20.73
CA GLU A 41 8.04 -9.37 -19.86
C GLU A 41 8.26 -9.02 -18.38
N TYR A 42 9.37 -8.36 -18.05
CA TYR A 42 9.62 -7.93 -16.66
C TYR A 42 8.51 -7.01 -16.14
N TYR A 43 8.09 -6.04 -16.97
CA TYR A 43 7.03 -5.11 -16.61
C TYR A 43 5.69 -5.81 -16.44
N GLN A 44 5.38 -6.78 -17.30
CA GLN A 44 4.15 -7.56 -17.22
C GLN A 44 4.11 -8.40 -15.92
N HIS A 45 5.18 -9.12 -15.61
CA HIS A 45 5.30 -9.86 -14.34
C HIS A 45 5.21 -8.94 -13.12
N TYR A 46 5.81 -7.75 -13.18
CA TYR A 46 5.69 -6.77 -12.10
C TYR A 46 4.23 -6.34 -11.89
N ARG A 47 3.50 -6.06 -12.98
CA ARG A 47 2.08 -5.67 -12.92
C ARG A 47 1.21 -6.76 -12.31
N GLU A 48 1.39 -8.00 -12.75
CA GLU A 48 0.65 -9.16 -12.23
C GLU A 48 0.92 -9.36 -10.74
N ASN A 49 2.19 -9.35 -10.31
CA ASN A 49 2.54 -9.46 -8.90
C ASN A 49 1.97 -8.31 -8.06
N LYS A 50 1.91 -7.09 -8.61
CA LYS A 50 1.31 -5.95 -7.93
C LYS A 50 -0.21 -6.05 -7.85
N ALA A 51 -0.87 -6.73 -8.78
CA ALA A 51 -2.31 -7.02 -8.72
C ALA A 51 -2.66 -7.99 -7.59
N HIS A 52 -1.73 -8.86 -7.19
CA HIS A 52 -1.88 -9.74 -6.02
C HIS A 52 -1.59 -9.06 -4.68
N CYS A 53 -1.05 -7.85 -4.70
CA CYS A 53 -0.74 -7.08 -3.50
C CYS A 53 -1.88 -6.13 -3.16
N GLY A 54 -2.06 -5.85 -1.86
CA GLY A 54 -3.04 -4.89 -1.35
C GLY A 54 -4.32 -5.53 -0.81
N ARG A 55 -5.25 -4.67 -0.37
CA ARG A 55 -6.54 -5.10 0.17
C ARG A 55 -7.42 -5.59 -0.97
N LYS A 56 -7.93 -6.82 -0.88
CA LYS A 56 -8.94 -7.33 -1.81
C LYS A 56 -10.18 -6.45 -1.74
N ALA A 57 -10.83 -6.23 -2.88
CA ALA A 57 -12.11 -5.55 -2.91
C ALA A 57 -13.09 -6.28 -1.99
N ILE A 58 -13.69 -5.55 -1.06
CA ILE A 58 -14.73 -6.09 -0.18
C ILE A 58 -16.01 -6.11 -1.00
N GLN A 59 -16.51 -7.31 -1.29
CA GLN A 59 -17.86 -7.46 -1.80
C GLN A 59 -18.81 -7.40 -0.62
N LEU A 60 -19.64 -6.36 -0.57
CA LEU A 60 -20.70 -6.27 0.43
C LEU A 60 -21.79 -7.31 0.10
N PRO A 61 -22.31 -8.04 1.08
CA PRO A 61 -23.44 -8.95 0.86
C PRO A 61 -24.67 -8.16 0.40
N THR A 62 -25.57 -8.83 -0.33
CA THR A 62 -26.73 -8.20 -0.98
C THR A 62 -27.62 -7.40 -0.02
N ASP A 63 -27.77 -7.87 1.22
CA ASP A 63 -28.52 -7.18 2.28
C ASP A 63 -27.92 -5.79 2.60
N GLU A 64 -26.61 -5.73 2.82
CA GLU A 64 -25.87 -4.50 3.09
C GLU A 64 -25.98 -3.50 1.95
N VAL A 65 -25.85 -3.99 0.71
CA VAL A 65 -26.00 -3.14 -0.48
C VAL A 65 -27.40 -2.54 -0.56
N THR A 66 -28.42 -3.32 -0.21
CA THR A 66 -29.82 -2.86 -0.21
C THR A 66 -30.06 -1.83 0.89
N TYR A 67 -29.54 -2.07 2.10
CA TYR A 67 -29.59 -1.14 3.22
C TYR A 67 -28.92 0.20 2.89
N ILE A 68 -27.69 0.17 2.37
CA ILE A 68 -26.94 1.38 2.01
C ILE A 68 -27.69 2.16 0.93
N LYS A 69 -28.19 1.49 -0.12
CA LYS A 69 -28.96 2.14 -1.18
C LYS A 69 -30.23 2.82 -0.64
N ALA A 70 -30.95 2.16 0.26
CA ALA A 70 -32.14 2.73 0.90
C ALA A 70 -31.81 3.98 1.73
N LYS A 71 -30.69 3.97 2.47
CA LYS A 71 -30.25 5.12 3.27
C LYS A 71 -29.72 6.28 2.42
N VAL A 72 -28.96 5.98 1.36
CA VAL A 72 -28.51 7.00 0.41
C VAL A 72 -29.70 7.66 -0.30
N ALA A 73 -30.74 6.88 -0.66
CA ALA A 73 -31.98 7.42 -1.23
C ALA A 73 -32.75 8.33 -0.25
N GLN A 74 -32.58 8.14 1.07
CA GLN A 74 -33.10 9.02 2.12
C GLN A 74 -32.24 10.27 2.34
N GLY A 75 -31.20 10.49 1.52
CA GLY A 75 -30.29 11.64 1.61
C GLY A 75 -29.15 11.47 2.62
N TRP A 76 -28.90 10.25 3.12
CA TRP A 76 -27.85 10.02 4.11
C TRP A 76 -26.48 9.98 3.45
N THR A 77 -25.50 10.59 4.10
CA THR A 77 -24.10 10.49 3.64
C THR A 77 -23.51 9.12 4.01
N PRO A 78 -22.56 8.59 3.23
CA PRO A 78 -21.94 7.29 3.52
C PRO A 78 -21.31 7.20 4.92
N ASP A 79 -20.77 8.31 5.43
CA ASP A 79 -20.18 8.42 6.77
C ASP A 79 -21.23 8.21 7.86
N THR A 80 -22.41 8.83 7.70
CA THR A 80 -23.57 8.63 8.57
C THR A 80 -24.06 7.18 8.57
N VAL A 81 -24.09 6.53 7.40
CA VAL A 81 -24.50 5.12 7.28
C VAL A 81 -23.51 4.18 7.98
N LEU A 82 -22.21 4.49 7.92
CA LEU A 82 -21.18 3.73 8.63
C LEU A 82 -21.24 3.95 10.15
N CYS A 83 -21.42 5.21 10.58
CA CYS A 83 -21.45 5.60 11.99
C CYS A 83 -22.62 4.98 12.76
N LEU A 84 -23.83 4.97 12.19
CA LEU A 84 -25.01 4.38 12.85
C LEU A 84 -25.03 2.85 12.84
N ARG A 85 -24.20 2.20 12.03
CA ARG A 85 -24.12 0.74 11.97
C ARG A 85 -23.17 0.14 12.99
N LEU A 86 -22.22 0.90 13.51
CA LEU A 86 -21.36 0.42 14.60
C LEU A 86 -22.18 0.44 15.89
N PRO A 87 -22.34 -0.71 16.59
CA PRO A 87 -22.91 -0.68 17.93
C PRO A 87 -22.05 0.23 18.81
N SER A 88 -22.69 1.11 19.56
CA SER A 88 -22.08 1.99 20.57
C SER A 88 -21.25 1.25 21.63
N ASP A 89 -21.26 -0.09 21.63
CA ASP A 89 -20.55 -0.97 22.58
C ASP A 89 -19.20 -1.51 22.08
N SER A 90 -18.65 -1.04 20.95
CA SER A 90 -17.24 -1.27 20.61
C SER A 90 -16.41 0.02 20.73
N THR A 91 -16.62 0.72 21.84
CA THR A 91 -15.61 1.64 22.39
C THR A 91 -14.70 0.82 23.32
N SER A 92 -13.81 0.03 22.74
CA SER A 92 -12.66 -0.50 23.46
C SER A 92 -11.40 -0.20 22.66
N GLN A 93 -10.70 0.84 23.16
CA GLN A 93 -9.33 1.26 22.88
C GLN A 93 -9.08 2.07 21.61
N TRP A 94 -9.52 3.33 21.65
CA TRP A 94 -8.57 4.45 21.49
C TRP A 94 -8.88 5.50 22.55
N THR A 95 -8.27 5.34 23.73
CA THR A 95 -8.19 6.45 24.68
C THR A 95 -7.20 7.47 24.12
N PRO A 96 -7.55 8.77 24.01
CA PRO A 96 -6.57 9.79 23.71
C PRO A 96 -5.61 9.85 24.90
N LEU A 97 -4.31 9.77 24.65
CA LEU A 97 -3.28 10.15 25.63
C LEU A 97 -3.39 11.67 25.83
N SER A 98 -4.38 12.10 26.62
CA SER A 98 -4.48 13.47 27.13
C SER A 98 -3.61 13.58 28.37
N SER A 99 -2.44 14.17 28.18
CA SER A 99 -1.71 15.03 29.11
C SER A 99 -2.28 15.15 30.52
N ALA A 100 -1.61 14.52 31.48
CA ALA A 100 -1.53 14.98 32.86
C ALA A 100 -0.05 15.15 33.22
N HIS A 101 0.30 16.34 33.69
CA HIS A 101 1.57 16.68 34.30
C HIS A 101 1.93 15.67 35.40
N GLY A 102 3.17 15.19 35.37
CA GLY A 102 3.80 14.42 36.43
C GLY A 102 5.28 14.34 36.12
N SER A 103 6.04 15.28 36.68
CA SER A 103 7.48 15.40 36.61
C SER A 103 8.20 14.17 37.20
N ASP A 104 9.50 14.09 36.94
CA ASP A 104 10.50 13.33 37.72
C ASP A 104 10.85 11.90 37.29
N TYR A 105 11.33 11.71 36.05
CA TYR A 105 12.28 10.62 35.77
C TYR A 105 13.31 11.01 34.69
N TYR A 106 14.25 11.89 35.05
CA TYR A 106 15.62 11.86 34.55
C TYR A 106 16.53 12.42 35.66
N GLY A 107 17.34 11.54 36.23
CA GLY A 107 18.51 11.88 37.04
C GLY A 107 19.79 11.51 36.27
N PRO A 108 20.93 12.13 36.60
CA PRO A 108 22.13 12.27 35.76
C PRO A 108 22.89 10.98 35.46
#